data_AF-A0A4R0XMW4-F1
#
_entry.id   AF-A0A4R0XMW4-F1
#
_cell.length_a   1.000
_cell.length_b   1.000
_cell.length_c   1.000
_cell.angle_alpha   90.00
_cell.angle_beta   90.00
_cell.angle_gamma   90.00
#
_symmetry.space_group_name_H-M   'P 1'
#
loop_
_entity.id
_entity.type
_entity.pdbx_description
1 polymer ?
#
loop_
_entity_poly.entity_id
_entity_poly.type
_entity_poly.pdbx_seq_one_letter_code
_entity_poly.pdbx_strand_id
1 'polypeptide(L)'
;MLIVRNGGTYIGSAGNLGVWLDGQKVAEIGAKERLAVYLEDGQHVVKTGPLQFRAFNYDSSALIVVPGKVGVYRIDMDSNGQTIQPSSE
;
A
#
# COMPACT_ATOMS: atom_id res chain seq x y z
N MET A 1 -0.20 -2.31 -14.12
CA MET A 1 0.31 -3.17 -13.01
C MET A 1 0.79 -2.27 -11.89
N LEU A 2 0.31 -2.53 -10.67
CA LEU A 2 0.68 -1.86 -9.43
C LEU A 2 1.57 -2.81 -8.61
N ILE A 3 2.69 -2.33 -8.08
CA ILE A 3 3.46 -3.03 -7.05
C ILE A 3 3.33 -2.26 -5.75
N VAL A 4 2.93 -2.96 -4.69
CA VAL A 4 2.83 -2.44 -3.32
C VAL A 4 3.86 -3.17 -2.46
N ARG A 5 4.76 -2.44 -1.80
CA ARG A 5 5.79 -3.02 -0.93
C ARG A 5 5.64 -2.55 0.50
N ASN A 6 5.71 -3.47 1.46
CA ASN A 6 5.91 -3.12 2.86
C ASN A 6 7.41 -2.90 3.10
N GLY A 7 7.81 -1.64 3.30
CA GLY A 7 9.21 -1.27 3.60
C GLY A 7 9.78 -1.89 4.88
N GLY A 8 8.92 -2.36 5.79
CA GLY A 8 9.33 -3.07 7.01
C GLY A 8 10.00 -2.18 8.07
N THR A 9 9.71 -0.88 8.08
CA THR A 9 10.19 0.06 9.11
C THR A 9 9.07 0.39 10.11
N TYR A 10 9.45 0.57 11.39
CA TYR A 10 8.57 1.02 12.47
C TYR A 10 7.30 0.15 12.63
N ILE A 11 6.09 0.72 12.58
CA ILE A 11 4.83 -0.03 12.70
C ILE A 11 4.70 -1.10 11.59
N GLY A 12 5.27 -0.85 10.41
CA GLY A 12 5.27 -1.81 9.29
C GLY A 12 6.12 -3.07 9.51
N SER A 13 7.01 -3.09 10.52
CA SER A 13 7.73 -4.29 10.93
C SER A 13 6.99 -5.12 11.98
N ALA A 14 6.04 -4.52 12.69
CA ALA A 14 5.33 -5.12 13.80
C ALA A 14 4.07 -5.91 13.37
N GLY A 15 3.63 -5.78 12.12
CA GLY A 15 2.37 -6.36 11.69
C GLY A 15 2.17 -6.49 10.19
N ASN A 16 1.12 -7.24 9.84
CA ASN A 16 0.66 -7.36 8.47
C ASN A 16 -0.10 -6.09 8.06
N LEU A 17 0.16 -5.62 6.84
CA LEU A 17 -0.57 -4.54 6.21
C LEU A 17 -1.72 -5.10 5.38
N GLY A 18 -2.93 -4.61 5.61
CA GLY A 18 -4.03 -4.79 4.68
C GLY A 18 -3.83 -3.90 3.46
N VAL A 19 -4.16 -4.43 2.28
CA VAL A 19 -4.20 -3.67 1.03
C VAL A 19 -5.63 -3.67 0.51
N TRP A 20 -6.16 -2.48 0.25
CA TRP A 20 -7.46 -2.26 -0.34
C TRP A 20 -7.32 -1.49 -1.65
N LEU A 21 -8.02 -1.95 -2.68
CA LEU A 21 -8.14 -1.29 -3.98
C LEU A 21 -9.61 -0.95 -4.19
N ASP A 22 -9.90 0.32 -4.45
CA ASP A 22 -11.26 0.83 -4.68
C ASP A 22 -12.27 0.40 -3.59
N GLY A 23 -11.79 0.34 -2.34
CA GLY A 23 -12.58 -0.04 -1.16
C GLY A 23 -12.64 -1.54 -0.87
N GLN A 24 -12.17 -2.42 -1.76
CA GLN A 24 -12.16 -3.88 -1.54
C GLN A 24 -10.81 -4.37 -1.01
N LYS A 25 -10.80 -5.21 0.04
CA LYS A 25 -9.55 -5.83 0.53
C LYS A 25 -9.08 -6.85 -0.50
N VAL A 26 -7.88 -6.66 -1.04
CA VAL A 26 -7.32 -7.55 -2.07
C VAL A 26 -6.21 -8.44 -1.54
N ALA A 27 -5.52 -8.00 -0.48
CA ALA A 27 -4.41 -8.75 0.08
C ALA A 27 -4.09 -8.34 1.51
N GLU A 28 -3.27 -9.16 2.12
CA GLU A 28 -2.55 -8.91 3.35
C GLU A 28 -1.08 -9.22 3.09
N ILE A 29 -0.19 -8.27 3.39
CA ILE A 29 1.25 -8.42 3.16
C ILE A 29 2.01 -8.23 4.46
N GLY A 30 2.92 -9.15 4.74
CA GLY A 30 3.84 -9.10 5.88
C GLY A 30 5.00 -8.12 5.67
N ALA A 31 5.89 -8.05 6.65
CA ALA A 31 7.09 -7.23 6.58
C ALA A 31 8.00 -7.69 5.43
N LYS A 32 8.49 -6.74 4.61
CA LYS A 32 9.35 -6.97 3.43
C LYS A 32 8.69 -7.75 2.29
N GLU A 33 7.42 -8.10 2.40
CA GLU A 33 6.66 -8.69 1.30
C GLU A 33 6.19 -7.62 0.31
N ARG A 34 5.84 -8.08 -0.89
CA ARG A 34 5.29 -7.26 -1.97
C ARG A 34 4.08 -7.92 -2.59
N LEU A 35 3.11 -7.10 -2.96
CA LEU A 35 1.96 -7.47 -3.75
C LEU A 35 2.10 -6.86 -5.14
N ALA A 36 1.94 -7.67 -6.19
CA ALA A 36 1.79 -7.20 -7.55
C ALA A 36 0.34 -7.42 -7.99
N VAL A 37 -0.32 -6.36 -8.46
CA VAL A 37 -1.72 -6.42 -8.92
C VAL A 37 -1.83 -5.87 -10.34
N TYR A 38 -2.57 -6.58 -11.18
CA TYR A 38 -3.00 -6.05 -12.47
C TYR A 38 -4.27 -5.24 -12.26
N LEU A 39 -4.21 -3.97 -12.63
CA LEU A 39 -5.31 -3.03 -12.59
C LEU A 39 -5.63 -2.63 -14.02
N GLU A 40 -6.91 -2.38 -14.28
CA GLU A 40 -7.36 -1.77 -15.52
C GLU A 40 -6.80 -0.35 -15.67
N ASP A 41 -6.91 0.20 -16.87
CA ASP A 41 -6.49 1.56 -17.13
C ASP A 41 -7.47 2.53 -16.47
N GLY A 42 -6.96 3.47 -15.68
CA GLY A 42 -7.80 4.43 -14.98
C GLY A 42 -7.23 4.91 -13.66
N GLN A 43 -8.11 5.53 -12.88
CA GLN A 43 -7.81 6.00 -11.53
C GLN A 43 -8.29 4.96 -10.53
N HIS A 44 -7.39 4.57 -9.63
CA HIS A 44 -7.66 3.62 -8.56
C HIS A 44 -7.26 4.22 -7.22
N VAL A 45 -8.08 3.99 -6.20
CA VAL A 45 -7.75 4.36 -4.82
C VAL A 45 -7.07 3.18 -4.17
N VAL A 46 -5.83 3.40 -3.75
CA VAL A 46 -5.08 2.41 -2.97
C VAL A 46 -5.08 2.87 -1.53
N LYS A 47 -5.61 2.02 -0.66
CA LYS A 47 -5.58 2.23 0.78
C LYS A 47 -4.80 1.09 1.42
N THR A 48 -3.97 1.44 2.37
CA THR A 48 -3.14 0.49 3.10
C THR A 48 -3.06 0.88 4.55
N GLY A 49 -2.95 -0.11 5.44
CA GLY A 49 -2.88 0.15 6.86
C GLY A 49 -2.62 -1.11 7.68
N PRO A 50 -2.04 -0.97 8.89
CA PRO A 50 -1.76 -2.09 9.77
C PRO A 50 -3.05 -2.68 10.33
N LEU A 51 -3.25 -3.97 10.13
CA LEU A 51 -4.49 -4.65 10.56
C LEU A 51 -4.66 -4.63 12.07
N GLN A 52 -3.55 -4.73 12.80
CA GLN A 52 -3.51 -4.79 14.26
C GLN A 52 -3.75 -3.42 14.92
N PHE A 53 -3.51 -2.32 14.20
CA PHE A 53 -3.63 -0.95 14.71
C PHE A 53 -4.73 -0.15 14.00
N ARG A 54 -5.66 -0.83 13.31
CA ARG A 54 -6.71 -0.18 12.53
C ARG A 54 -7.63 0.71 13.37
N ALA A 55 -7.85 0.37 14.65
CA ALA A 55 -8.63 1.17 15.59
C ALA A 55 -8.04 2.57 15.86
N PHE A 56 -6.77 2.79 15.52
CA PHE A 56 -6.06 4.05 15.73
C PHE A 56 -5.97 4.91 14.45
N ASN A 57 -6.68 4.54 13.37
CA ASN A 57 -6.72 5.28 12.11
C ASN A 57 -5.34 5.53 11.47
N TYR A 58 -4.40 4.60 11.61
CA TYR A 58 -3.09 4.63 10.92
C TYR A 58 -3.16 4.24 9.44
N ASP A 59 -4.33 4.34 8.81
CA ASP A 59 -4.47 4.01 7.41
C ASP A 59 -3.97 5.17 6.54
N SER A 60 -3.29 4.85 5.43
CA SER A 60 -2.99 5.82 4.39
C SER A 60 -3.60 5.44 3.06
N SER A 61 -3.95 6.47 2.30
CA SER A 61 -4.55 6.32 0.97
C SER A 61 -3.81 7.19 -0.04
N ALA A 62 -3.65 6.66 -1.25
CA ALA A 62 -3.20 7.42 -2.40
C ALA A 62 -4.10 7.13 -3.60
N LEU A 63 -4.32 8.16 -4.40
CA LEU A 63 -4.90 8.01 -5.73
C LEU A 63 -3.78 7.63 -6.68
N ILE A 64 -3.96 6.52 -7.38
CA ILE A 64 -3.01 6.01 -8.36
C ILE A 64 -3.67 6.10 -9.73
N VAL A 65 -2.99 6.78 -10.66
CA VAL A 65 -3.33 6.71 -12.09
C VAL A 65 -2.51 5.56 -12.67
N VAL A 66 -3.17 4.59 -13.29
CA VAL A 66 -2.54 3.50 -14.03
C VAL A 66 -2.69 3.83 -15.52
N PRO A 67 -1.65 4.41 -16.17
CA PRO A 67 -1.75 4.86 -17.54
C PRO A 67 -1.25 3.77 -18.50
N GLY A 68 -1.94 2.64 -18.65
CA GLY A 68 -1.54 1.58 -19.61
C GLY A 68 -0.16 0.95 -19.39
N LYS A 69 0.58 1.38 -18.36
CA LYS A 69 1.97 1.01 -18.05
C LYS A 69 2.09 0.68 -16.56
N VAL A 70 3.12 -0.09 -16.22
CA VAL A 70 3.43 -0.50 -14.86
C VAL A 70 3.76 0.73 -14.00
N GLY A 71 3.04 0.93 -12.90
CA GLY A 71 3.35 1.91 -11.86
C GLY A 71 3.85 1.20 -10.60
N VAL A 72 5.05 1.52 -10.14
CA VAL A 72 5.62 0.95 -8.91
C VAL A 72 5.43 1.97 -7.79
N TYR A 73 4.89 1.52 -6.65
CA TYR A 73 4.61 2.38 -5.50
C TYR A 73 5.21 1.77 -4.25
N ARG A 74 5.81 2.62 -3.43
CA ARG A 74 6.38 2.25 -2.15
C ARG A 74 5.50 2.79 -1.03
N ILE A 75 5.33 1.96 -0.01
CA ILE A 75 4.71 2.36 1.24
C ILE A 75 5.80 2.48 2.28
N ASP A 76 5.89 3.67 2.87
CA ASP A 76 6.71 3.92 4.04
C ASP A 76 5.80 4.24 5.22
N MET A 77 6.23 3.80 6.41
CA MET A 77 5.51 4.03 7.65
C MET A 77 6.51 4.44 8.72
N ASP A 78 6.28 5.62 9.30
CA ASP A 78 7.08 6.21 10.38
C ASP A 78 6.18 6.67 11.52
N SER A 79 6.75 7.38 12.50
CA SER A 79 6.00 7.90 13.65
C SER A 79 5.00 9.01 13.30
N ASN A 80 5.11 9.60 12.10
CA ASN A 80 4.22 10.64 11.60
C ASN A 80 3.06 10.06 10.76
N GLY A 81 3.06 8.74 10.55
CA GLY A 81 2.02 8.02 9.84
C GLY A 81 2.58 7.25 8.66
N GLN A 82 1.72 7.00 7.68
CA GLN A 82 2.07 6.22 6.51
C GLN A 82 2.00 7.08 5.25
N THR A 83 2.93 6.86 4.32
CA THR A 83 3.00 7.57 3.05
C THR A 83 3.03 6.55 1.92
N ILE A 84 2.32 6.87 0.83
CA ILE A 84 2.36 6.09 -0.41
C ILE A 84 2.95 7.01 -1.46
N GLN A 85 4.08 6.60 -2.04
CA GLN A 85 4.83 7.40 -3.00
C GLN A 85 5.22 6.58 -4.23
N PRO A 86 5.28 7.20 -5.43
CA PRO A 86 5.86 6.55 -6.60
C PRO A 86 7.29 6.10 -6.29
N SER A 87 7.67 4.89 -6.74
CA SER A 87 9.02 4.35 -6.62
C SER A 87 9.54 4.00 -8.00
N SER A 88 10.78 4.40 -8.29
CA SER A 88 11.57 3.80 -9.35
C SER A 88 12.41 2.69 -8.72
N GLU A 89 12.03 1.44 -8.94
CA GLU A 89 12.68 0.19 -8.45
C GLU A 89 12.28 -0.30 -7.04
#